data_AF-A0A7G5Z3Y9-F1
#
_entry.id   AF-A0A7G5Z3Y9-F1
#
_cell.length_a   1.000
_cell.length_b   1.000
_cell.length_c   1.000
_cell.angle_alpha   90.00
_cell.angle_beta   90.00
_cell.angle_gamma   90.00
#
_symmetry.space_group_name_H-M   'P 1'
#
loop_
_entity.id
_entity.type
_entity.pdbx_description
1 polymer ?
#
loop_
_entity_poly.entity_id
_entity_poly.type
_entity_poly.pdbx_seq_one_letter_code
_entity_poly.pdbx_strand_id
1 'polypeptide(L)'
;MTRKFFRDRSAHSGVMLLCASLSSALPIAASAQTAPPPNAPAPATPVDPARLTAARALMDQLMPPATRDQMMRSIMTAMMQNITRSFTQSPELATAIDQEPGARAVFDRFMERQMTTSTNDLIANLPGMLDAMARAYARRFTLAQLNDMATFFATPTGQIYLTLAPTIMADPDVGAWMNGLMTRSMQRVPDELAKLKAEIEALDKKGRH
;
A
#
# COMPACT_ATOMS: atom_id res chain seq x y z
N MET A 1 -1.73 49.94 -38.81
CA MET A 1 -1.17 49.63 -40.15
C MET A 1 -0.90 48.12 -40.15
N THR A 2 -1.51 47.22 -40.93
CA THR A 2 -2.03 47.31 -42.29
C THR A 2 -3.00 46.14 -42.58
N ARG A 3 -4.22 46.50 -43.03
CA ARG A 3 -5.22 45.86 -43.94
C ARG A 3 -5.67 44.37 -43.84
N LYS A 4 -6.97 44.27 -43.55
CA LYS A 4 -8.04 43.35 -44.04
C LYS A 4 -7.94 42.85 -45.51
N PHE A 5 -8.39 41.61 -45.74
CA PHE A 5 -9.22 41.11 -46.87
C PHE A 5 -9.77 39.71 -46.47
N PHE A 6 -11.00 39.54 -45.98
CA PHE A 6 -12.29 39.30 -46.68
C PHE A 6 -12.32 38.09 -47.62
N ARG A 7 -13.02 37.00 -47.24
CA ARG A 7 -14.15 36.48 -48.03
C ARG A 7 -15.10 35.60 -47.21
N ASP A 8 -16.29 36.16 -47.06
CA ASP A 8 -17.59 35.59 -46.69
C ASP A 8 -18.08 34.58 -47.76
N ARG A 9 -18.78 33.52 -47.34
CA ARG A 9 -19.82 32.87 -48.14
C ARG A 9 -20.89 32.31 -47.20
N SER A 10 -21.95 33.09 -47.11
CA SER A 10 -23.19 32.90 -46.40
C SER A 10 -24.23 32.13 -47.23
N ALA A 11 -25.15 31.50 -46.48
CA ALA A 11 -26.55 31.21 -46.77
C ALA A 11 -26.90 30.27 -47.93
N HIS A 12 -27.70 29.23 -47.65
CA HIS A 12 -29.01 29.02 -48.28
C HIS A 12 -30.02 28.64 -47.19
N SER A 13 -31.09 29.42 -47.13
CA SER A 13 -32.24 29.30 -46.24
C SER A 13 -33.37 28.52 -46.90
N GLY A 14 -34.20 27.87 -46.07
CA GLY A 14 -35.64 27.70 -46.31
C GLY A 14 -36.06 26.42 -47.03
N VAL A 15 -36.93 25.62 -46.40
CA VAL A 15 -38.38 25.74 -46.54
C VAL A 15 -39.06 24.81 -45.52
N MET A 16 -40.13 25.34 -44.93
CA MET A 16 -41.04 24.81 -43.92
C MET A 16 -42.24 24.10 -44.59
N LEU A 17 -43.07 23.37 -43.80
CA LEU A 17 -44.33 22.64 -44.13
C LEU A 17 -44.15 21.15 -44.46
N LEU A 18 -44.96 20.16 -43.99
CA LEU A 18 -46.20 20.12 -43.22
C LEU A 18 -46.43 18.66 -42.71
N CYS A 19 -47.07 18.50 -41.54
CA CYS A 19 -47.94 17.39 -41.08
C CYS A 19 -47.66 15.91 -41.47
N ALA A 20 -47.44 15.07 -40.45
CA ALA A 20 -48.34 13.95 -40.11
C ALA A 20 -47.89 13.24 -38.83
N SER A 21 -48.75 13.29 -37.82
CA SER A 21 -48.69 12.58 -36.54
C SER A 21 -48.90 11.08 -36.71
N LEU A 22 -48.00 10.25 -36.18
CA LEU A 22 -48.29 8.86 -35.84
C LEU A 22 -47.62 8.51 -34.50
N SER A 23 -48.43 8.49 -33.45
CA SER A 23 -48.05 8.13 -32.09
C SER A 23 -47.85 6.62 -31.98
N SER A 24 -46.60 6.17 -32.00
CA SER A 24 -46.22 4.83 -31.53
C SER A 24 -45.69 4.95 -30.09
N ALA A 25 -46.54 4.59 -29.13
CA ALA A 25 -46.17 4.44 -27.73
C ALA A 25 -45.31 3.17 -27.57
N LEU A 26 -44.00 3.34 -27.41
CA LEU A 26 -43.08 2.30 -26.98
C LEU A 26 -43.03 2.29 -25.44
N PRO A 27 -43.11 1.13 -24.76
CA PRO A 27 -42.86 1.07 -23.33
C PRO A 27 -41.38 1.36 -23.10
N ILE A 28 -41.10 2.45 -22.39
CA ILE A 28 -39.78 2.71 -21.83
C ILE A 28 -39.55 1.63 -20.79
N ALA A 29 -38.77 0.60 -21.14
CA ALA A 29 -38.14 -0.24 -20.14
C ALA A 29 -37.21 0.68 -19.34
N ALA A 30 -37.65 1.03 -18.13
CA ALA A 30 -36.82 1.71 -17.16
C ALA A 30 -35.67 0.78 -16.82
N SER A 31 -34.53 0.97 -17.48
CA SER A 31 -33.26 0.45 -16.98
C SER A 31 -33.06 1.09 -15.61
N ALA A 32 -33.32 0.33 -14.55
CA ALA A 32 -32.85 0.65 -13.22
C ALA A 32 -31.32 0.63 -13.30
N GLN A 33 -30.73 1.78 -13.64
CA GLN A 33 -29.29 2.00 -13.55
C GLN A 33 -28.98 2.05 -12.06
N THR A 34 -28.77 0.87 -11.46
CA THR A 34 -28.21 0.76 -10.11
C THR A 34 -26.89 1.50 -10.16
N ALA A 35 -26.84 2.69 -9.57
CA ALA A 35 -25.62 3.46 -9.47
C ALA A 35 -24.56 2.54 -8.84
N PRO A 36 -23.36 2.39 -9.44
CA PRO A 36 -22.32 1.59 -8.83
C PRO A 36 -22.09 2.11 -7.41
N PRO A 37 -21.97 1.24 -6.40
CA PRO A 37 -21.71 1.68 -5.05
C PRO A 37 -20.45 2.58 -5.06
N PRO A 38 -20.42 3.65 -4.25
CA PRO A 38 -19.38 4.68 -4.30
C PRO A 38 -17.94 4.17 -4.05
N ASN A 39 -17.78 2.87 -3.74
CA ASN A 39 -16.51 2.19 -3.50
C ASN A 39 -16.29 0.95 -4.40
N ALA A 40 -17.02 0.80 -5.52
CA ALA A 40 -16.69 -0.25 -6.48
C ALA A 40 -15.28 0.01 -7.05
N PRO A 41 -14.33 -0.94 -6.93
CA PRO A 41 -13.01 -0.77 -7.53
C PRO A 41 -13.17 -0.52 -9.02
N ALA A 42 -12.56 0.56 -9.52
CA ALA A 42 -12.55 0.86 -10.95
C ALA A 42 -12.02 -0.36 -11.72
N PRO A 43 -12.60 -0.71 -12.88
CA PRO A 43 -12.14 -1.83 -13.68
C PRO A 43 -10.62 -1.71 -13.90
N ALA A 44 -9.88 -2.71 -13.47
CA ALA A 44 -8.43 -2.71 -13.67
C ALA A 44 -8.17 -2.63 -15.17
N THR A 45 -7.45 -1.59 -15.61
CA THR A 45 -7.02 -1.44 -17.00
C THR A 45 -6.37 -2.74 -17.49
N PRO A 46 -6.72 -3.25 -18.69
CA PRO A 46 -6.11 -4.45 -19.24
C PRO A 46 -4.58 -4.35 -19.19
N VAL A 47 -3.95 -5.36 -18.61
CA VAL A 47 -2.48 -5.41 -18.51
C VAL A 47 -1.93 -5.94 -19.82
N ASP A 48 -1.00 -5.19 -20.42
CA ASP A 48 -0.24 -5.62 -21.60
C ASP A 48 0.45 -6.98 -21.32
N PRO A 49 0.20 -8.03 -22.14
CA PRO A 49 0.78 -9.36 -21.92
C PRO A 49 2.31 -9.38 -21.93
N ALA A 50 2.97 -8.57 -22.75
CA ALA A 50 4.42 -8.50 -22.81
C ALA A 50 4.99 -7.90 -21.52
N ARG A 51 4.34 -6.85 -20.99
CA ARG A 51 4.72 -6.25 -19.69
C ARG A 51 4.48 -7.22 -18.55
N LEU A 52 3.40 -7.99 -18.58
CA LEU A 52 3.12 -9.00 -17.54
C LEU A 52 4.19 -10.09 -17.52
N THR A 53 4.60 -10.59 -18.70
CA THR A 53 5.69 -11.58 -18.81
C THR A 53 7.01 -11.01 -18.28
N ALA A 54 7.39 -9.79 -18.68
CA ALA A 54 8.61 -9.15 -18.18
C ALA A 54 8.56 -8.91 -16.66
N ALA A 55 7.42 -8.49 -16.12
CA ALA A 55 7.25 -8.28 -14.68
C ALA A 55 7.34 -9.60 -13.89
N ARG A 56 6.81 -10.71 -14.41
CA ARG A 56 6.96 -12.04 -13.78
C ARG A 56 8.42 -12.47 -13.74
N ALA A 57 9.13 -12.33 -14.85
CA ALA A 57 10.57 -12.63 -14.90
C ALA A 57 11.37 -11.77 -13.90
N LEU A 58 11.03 -10.48 -13.78
CA LEU A 58 11.61 -9.62 -12.77
C LEU A 58 11.30 -10.11 -11.34
N MET A 59 10.07 -10.53 -11.04
CA MET A 59 9.73 -11.10 -9.72
C MET A 59 10.49 -12.41 -9.44
N ASP A 60 10.71 -13.26 -10.44
CA ASP A 60 11.53 -14.47 -10.30
C ASP A 60 13.00 -14.13 -10.01
N GLN A 61 13.51 -13.03 -10.57
CA GLN A 61 14.86 -12.55 -10.28
C GLN A 61 14.98 -11.91 -8.89
N LEU A 62 14.01 -11.10 -8.48
CA LEU A 62 13.98 -10.42 -7.18
C LEU A 62 13.68 -11.38 -6.02
N MET A 63 12.84 -12.38 -6.27
CA MET A 63 12.45 -13.42 -5.31
C MET A 63 12.64 -14.80 -5.96
N PRO A 64 13.87 -15.33 -5.98
CA PRO A 64 14.19 -16.60 -6.64
C PRO A 64 13.32 -17.77 -6.15
N PRO A 65 12.77 -18.61 -7.07
CA PRO A 65 11.94 -19.75 -6.68
C PRO A 65 12.61 -20.67 -5.67
N ALA A 66 13.92 -20.88 -5.80
CA ALA A 66 14.70 -21.74 -4.90
C ALA A 66 14.78 -21.24 -3.44
N THR A 67 14.60 -19.93 -3.21
CA THR A 67 14.76 -19.32 -1.87
C THR A 67 13.44 -18.84 -1.27
N ARG A 68 12.35 -18.85 -2.03
CA ARG A 68 11.02 -18.37 -1.61
C ARG A 68 10.54 -18.97 -0.30
N ASP A 69 10.58 -20.28 -0.19
CA ASP A 69 10.09 -20.99 1.00
C ASP A 69 10.91 -20.63 2.23
N GLN A 70 12.24 -20.69 2.11
CA GLN A 70 13.13 -20.32 3.21
C GLN A 70 12.92 -18.86 3.62
N MET A 71 12.81 -17.95 2.65
CA MET A 71 12.55 -16.54 2.90
C MET A 71 11.24 -16.34 3.68
N MET A 72 10.14 -16.96 3.26
CA MET A 72 8.85 -16.87 3.96
C MET A 72 8.94 -17.45 5.38
N ARG A 73 9.62 -18.59 5.56
CA ARG A 73 9.86 -19.19 6.89
C ARG A 73 10.68 -18.29 7.79
N SER A 74 11.70 -17.63 7.26
CA SER A 74 12.53 -16.67 8.01
C SER A 74 11.71 -15.46 8.45
N ILE A 75 10.87 -14.90 7.57
CA ILE A 75 9.97 -13.79 7.90
C ILE A 75 9.01 -14.17 9.03
N MET A 76 8.36 -15.33 8.92
CA MET A 76 7.42 -15.80 9.94
C MET A 76 8.12 -16.10 11.27
N THR A 77 9.32 -16.67 11.23
CA THR A 77 10.15 -16.89 12.43
C THR A 77 10.46 -15.58 13.15
N ALA A 78 10.89 -14.54 12.41
CA ALA A 78 11.18 -13.23 12.98
C ALA A 78 9.92 -12.57 13.58
N MET A 79 8.78 -12.68 12.90
CA MET A 79 7.48 -12.21 13.41
C MET A 79 7.13 -12.90 14.74
N MET A 80 7.31 -14.21 14.84
CA MET A 80 7.05 -14.96 16.07
C MET A 80 7.97 -14.58 17.21
N GLN A 81 9.26 -14.38 16.94
CA GLN A 81 10.19 -13.90 17.97
C GLN A 81 9.75 -12.55 18.55
N ASN A 82 9.19 -11.67 17.71
CA ASN A 82 8.62 -10.40 18.18
C ASN A 82 7.35 -10.63 19.02
N ILE A 83 6.43 -11.50 18.59
CA ILE A 83 5.21 -11.83 19.35
C ILE A 83 5.56 -12.42 20.72
N THR A 84 6.46 -13.39 20.77
CA THR A 84 6.93 -14.00 22.02
C THR A 84 7.57 -12.95 22.94
N ARG A 85 8.38 -12.04 22.39
CA ARG A 85 8.98 -10.95 23.18
C ARG A 85 7.92 -10.00 23.73
N SER A 86 6.92 -9.64 22.95
CA SER A 86 5.80 -8.82 23.41
C SER A 86 4.99 -9.52 24.50
N PHE A 87 4.82 -10.85 24.40
CA PHE A 87 4.12 -11.65 25.39
C PHE A 87 4.88 -11.68 26.73
N THR A 88 6.19 -11.93 26.71
CA THR A 88 7.00 -11.94 27.95
C THR A 88 7.13 -10.56 28.59
N GLN A 89 6.90 -9.50 27.84
CA GLN A 89 6.83 -8.13 28.34
C GLN A 89 5.47 -7.77 28.98
N SER A 90 4.50 -8.70 29.00
CA SER A 90 3.19 -8.53 29.63
C SER A 90 3.06 -9.41 30.89
N PRO A 91 3.36 -8.86 32.09
CA PRO A 91 3.37 -9.63 33.33
C PRO A 91 2.01 -10.24 33.67
N GLU A 92 0.90 -9.56 33.37
CA GLU A 92 -0.46 -10.04 33.65
C GLU A 92 -0.79 -11.32 32.89
N LEU A 93 -0.39 -11.38 31.62
CA LEU A 93 -0.69 -12.51 30.74
C LEU A 93 0.23 -13.70 31.03
N ALA A 94 1.51 -13.44 31.34
CA ALA A 94 2.42 -14.46 31.85
C ALA A 94 1.89 -15.06 33.17
N THR A 95 1.48 -14.20 34.11
CA THR A 95 0.92 -14.63 35.40
C THR A 95 -0.34 -15.48 35.22
N ALA A 96 -1.25 -15.10 34.31
CA ALA A 96 -2.47 -15.86 34.04
C ALA A 96 -2.20 -17.26 33.47
N ILE A 97 -1.14 -17.43 32.67
CA ILE A 97 -0.72 -18.74 32.16
C ILE A 97 -0.01 -19.56 33.24
N ASP A 98 0.79 -18.92 34.08
CA ASP A 98 1.57 -19.62 35.10
C ASP A 98 0.72 -20.02 36.33
N GLN A 99 -0.44 -19.38 36.53
CA GLN A 99 -1.39 -19.72 37.59
C GLN A 99 -2.07 -21.09 37.40
N GLU A 100 -2.19 -21.58 36.17
CA GLU A 100 -2.87 -22.83 35.85
C GLU A 100 -1.86 -23.94 35.50
N PRO A 101 -1.76 -25.02 36.30
CA PRO A 101 -0.84 -26.11 36.02
C PRO A 101 -1.05 -26.70 34.62
N GLY A 102 -0.02 -26.61 33.77
CA GLY A 102 -0.04 -27.14 32.40
C GLY A 102 -0.57 -26.17 31.34
N ALA A 103 -1.11 -24.99 31.70
CA ALA A 103 -1.55 -23.99 30.73
C ALA A 103 -0.40 -23.49 29.85
N ARG A 104 0.82 -23.36 30.40
CA ARG A 104 2.04 -23.03 29.63
C ARG A 104 2.28 -24.00 28.47
N ALA A 105 2.18 -25.31 28.72
CA ALA A 105 2.37 -26.34 27.71
C ALA A 105 1.24 -26.36 26.66
N VAL A 106 -0.01 -26.06 27.06
CA VAL A 106 -1.14 -25.92 26.13
C VAL A 106 -0.92 -24.72 25.20
N PHE A 107 -0.50 -23.58 25.77
CA PHE A 107 -0.21 -22.36 25.04
C PHE A 107 0.93 -22.56 24.04
N ASP A 108 2.04 -23.17 24.46
CA ASP A 108 3.18 -23.44 23.57
C ASP A 108 2.76 -24.31 22.38
N ARG A 109 2.00 -25.40 22.62
CA ARG A 109 1.46 -26.24 21.54
C ARG A 109 0.47 -25.49 20.63
N PHE A 110 -0.32 -24.59 21.19
CA PHE A 110 -1.22 -23.75 20.40
C PHE A 110 -0.42 -22.82 19.47
N MET A 111 0.57 -22.12 20.02
CA MET A 111 1.42 -21.19 19.26
C MET A 111 2.22 -21.90 18.18
N GLU A 112 2.82 -23.04 18.49
CA GLU A 112 3.58 -23.85 17.52
C GLU A 112 2.69 -24.33 16.36
N ARG A 113 1.50 -24.86 16.68
CA ARG A 113 0.54 -25.29 15.66
C ARG A 113 0.09 -24.11 14.79
N GLN A 114 -0.29 -23.00 15.43
CA GLN A 114 -0.75 -21.82 14.72
C GLN A 114 0.32 -21.25 13.79
N MET A 115 1.57 -21.23 14.24
CA MET A 115 2.71 -20.79 13.45
C MET A 115 2.97 -21.70 12.25
N THR A 116 2.94 -23.01 12.47
CA THR A 116 3.13 -24.00 11.41
C THR A 116 2.03 -23.88 10.35
N THR A 117 0.77 -23.80 10.78
CA THR A 117 -0.38 -23.60 9.87
C THR A 117 -0.23 -22.29 9.10
N SER A 118 0.00 -21.16 9.80
CA SER A 118 0.12 -19.84 9.17
C SER A 118 1.27 -19.77 8.17
N THR A 119 2.42 -20.39 8.49
CA THR A 119 3.58 -20.42 7.59
C THR A 119 3.29 -21.27 6.35
N ASN A 120 2.66 -22.43 6.52
CA ASN A 120 2.28 -23.30 5.40
C ASN A 120 1.25 -22.62 4.50
N ASP A 121 0.24 -21.95 5.08
CA ASP A 121 -0.76 -21.19 4.33
C ASP A 121 -0.10 -20.04 3.55
N LEU A 122 0.83 -19.31 4.16
CA LEU A 122 1.57 -18.24 3.49
C LEU A 122 2.34 -18.77 2.28
N ILE A 123 3.10 -19.86 2.45
CA ILE A 123 3.88 -20.48 1.37
C ILE A 123 2.96 -20.99 0.26
N ALA A 124 1.88 -21.68 0.61
CA ALA A 124 0.91 -22.21 -0.35
C ALA A 124 0.26 -21.11 -1.20
N ASN A 125 0.05 -19.93 -0.62
CA ASN A 125 -0.56 -18.77 -1.29
C ASN A 125 0.46 -17.80 -1.91
N LEU A 126 1.76 -18.02 -1.71
CA LEU A 126 2.82 -17.18 -2.25
C LEU A 126 2.75 -16.98 -3.78
N PRO A 127 2.42 -18.00 -4.61
CA PRO A 127 2.25 -17.80 -6.05
C PRO A 127 1.19 -16.74 -6.39
N GLY A 128 0.10 -16.66 -5.62
CA GLY A 128 -0.94 -15.66 -5.80
C GLY A 128 -0.46 -14.24 -5.49
N MET A 129 0.33 -14.08 -4.42
CA MET A 129 0.97 -12.80 -4.08
C MET A 129 1.92 -12.35 -5.19
N LEU A 130 2.75 -13.25 -5.72
CA LEU A 130 3.71 -12.93 -6.79
C LEU A 130 3.01 -12.54 -8.10
N ASP A 131 1.92 -13.22 -8.48
CA ASP A 131 1.13 -12.82 -9.65
C ASP A 131 0.50 -11.44 -9.45
N ALA A 132 -0.02 -11.15 -8.25
CA ALA A 132 -0.57 -9.84 -7.92
C ALA A 132 0.50 -8.73 -8.00
N MET A 133 1.71 -8.99 -7.49
CA MET A 133 2.85 -8.08 -7.61
C MET A 133 3.28 -7.89 -9.07
N ALA A 134 3.42 -8.96 -9.85
CA ALA A 134 3.80 -8.87 -11.25
C ALA A 134 2.78 -8.02 -12.05
N ARG A 135 1.48 -8.20 -11.83
CA ARG A 135 0.44 -7.34 -12.42
C ARG A 135 0.55 -5.89 -11.97
N ALA A 136 0.88 -5.64 -10.70
CA ALA A 136 1.08 -4.31 -10.17
C ALA A 136 2.27 -3.60 -10.83
N TYR A 137 3.36 -4.32 -11.09
CA TYR A 137 4.52 -3.83 -11.84
C TYR A 137 4.18 -3.57 -13.31
N ALA A 138 3.54 -4.52 -13.98
CA ALA A 138 3.17 -4.39 -15.40
C ALA A 138 2.21 -3.22 -15.68
N ARG A 139 1.41 -2.81 -14.69
CA ARG A 139 0.56 -1.59 -14.78
C ARG A 139 1.35 -0.29 -14.60
N ARG A 140 2.46 -0.31 -13.85
CA ARG A 140 3.19 0.90 -13.43
C ARG A 140 4.40 1.19 -14.31
N PHE A 141 5.01 0.16 -14.87
CA PHE A 141 6.22 0.27 -15.65
C PHE A 141 5.98 -0.10 -17.11
N THR A 142 6.70 0.57 -18.01
CA THR A 142 6.77 0.18 -19.41
C THR A 142 7.63 -1.07 -19.57
N LEU A 143 7.53 -1.75 -20.72
CA LEU A 143 8.37 -2.91 -21.03
C LEU A 143 9.87 -2.56 -20.96
N ALA A 144 10.27 -1.41 -21.51
CA ALA A 144 11.66 -0.94 -21.46
C ALA A 144 12.15 -0.79 -20.02
N GLN A 145 11.37 -0.13 -19.15
CA GLN A 145 11.73 0.05 -17.74
C GLN A 145 11.83 -1.28 -16.98
N LEU A 146 10.93 -2.24 -17.23
CA LEU A 146 11.02 -3.56 -16.62
C LEU A 146 12.30 -4.29 -17.02
N ASN A 147 12.71 -4.17 -18.29
CA ASN A 147 13.95 -4.74 -18.79
C ASN A 147 15.17 -4.04 -18.18
N ASP A 148 15.17 -2.70 -18.10
CA ASP A 148 16.26 -1.94 -17.48
C ASP A 148 16.45 -2.33 -16.00
N MET A 149 15.35 -2.50 -15.27
CA MET A 149 15.37 -2.98 -13.89
C MET A 149 15.97 -4.39 -13.80
N ALA A 150 15.52 -5.32 -14.66
CA ALA A 150 16.05 -6.68 -14.70
C ALA A 150 17.56 -6.70 -15.00
N THR A 151 18.01 -5.91 -15.97
CA THR A 151 19.43 -5.75 -16.31
C THR A 151 20.23 -5.20 -15.13
N PHE A 152 19.74 -4.14 -14.46
CA PHE A 152 20.42 -3.58 -13.30
C PHE A 152 20.55 -4.60 -12.17
N PHE A 153 19.45 -5.26 -11.79
CA PHE A 153 19.47 -6.25 -10.72
C PHE A 153 20.27 -7.50 -11.07
N ALA A 154 20.60 -7.75 -12.34
CA ALA A 154 21.47 -8.86 -12.73
C ALA A 154 22.96 -8.55 -12.50
N THR A 155 23.32 -7.28 -12.29
CA THR A 155 24.70 -6.89 -12.01
C THR A 155 25.12 -7.24 -10.58
N PRO A 156 26.42 -7.44 -10.30
CA PRO A 156 26.90 -7.61 -8.92
C PRO A 156 26.47 -6.48 -7.98
N THR A 157 26.51 -5.24 -8.46
CA THR A 157 26.06 -4.06 -7.69
C THR A 157 24.56 -4.10 -7.42
N GLY A 158 23.73 -4.48 -8.40
CA GLY A 158 22.30 -4.63 -8.22
C GLY A 158 21.94 -5.68 -7.18
N GLN A 159 22.66 -6.81 -7.16
CA GLN A 159 22.49 -7.86 -6.14
C GLN A 159 22.90 -7.41 -4.74
N ILE A 160 24.02 -6.69 -4.62
CA ILE A 160 24.45 -6.06 -3.36
C ILE A 160 23.37 -5.06 -2.90
N TYR A 161 22.85 -4.24 -3.81
CA TYR A 161 21.80 -3.26 -3.49
C TYR A 161 20.53 -3.94 -2.96
N LEU A 162 20.04 -5.02 -3.59
CA LEU A 162 18.88 -5.77 -3.09
C LEU A 162 19.06 -6.30 -1.67
N THR A 163 20.30 -6.66 -1.31
CA THR A 163 20.62 -7.20 0.01
C THR A 163 20.76 -6.09 1.07
N LEU A 164 21.44 -4.99 0.72
CA LEU A 164 21.80 -3.93 1.68
C LEU A 164 20.74 -2.82 1.80
N ALA A 165 19.97 -2.53 0.75
CA ALA A 165 19.03 -1.41 0.77
C ALA A 165 18.01 -1.49 1.93
N PRO A 166 17.42 -2.66 2.26
CA PRO A 166 16.50 -2.77 3.40
C PRO A 166 17.17 -2.51 4.76
N THR A 167 18.49 -2.68 4.88
CA THR A 167 19.21 -2.53 6.16
C THR A 167 19.70 -1.11 6.40
N ILE A 168 19.66 -0.22 5.41
CA ILE A 168 20.12 1.17 5.53
C ILE A 168 19.43 1.91 6.68
N MET A 169 18.14 1.67 6.91
CA MET A 169 17.41 2.32 8.01
C MET A 169 17.83 1.81 9.40
N ALA A 170 18.49 0.66 9.48
CA ALA A 170 19.03 0.10 10.71
C ALA A 170 20.50 0.50 10.94
N ASP A 171 21.07 1.35 10.08
CA ASP A 171 22.42 1.84 10.21
C ASP A 171 22.61 2.65 11.51
N PRO A 172 23.75 2.49 12.23
CA PRO A 172 24.02 3.21 13.47
C PRO A 172 23.92 4.73 13.36
N ASP A 173 24.29 5.32 12.22
CA ASP A 173 24.25 6.78 12.04
C ASP A 173 22.80 7.29 11.90
N VAL A 174 21.95 6.52 11.20
CA VAL A 174 20.49 6.79 11.16
C VAL A 174 19.90 6.68 12.56
N GLY A 175 20.30 5.65 13.31
CA GLY A 175 19.91 5.47 14.71
C GLY A 175 20.36 6.63 15.61
N ALA A 176 21.61 7.09 15.47
CA ALA A 176 22.15 8.22 16.22
C ALA A 176 21.38 9.52 15.92
N TRP A 177 21.05 9.76 14.65
CA TRP A 177 20.22 10.90 14.24
C TRP A 177 18.81 10.83 14.87
N MET A 178 18.17 9.66 14.82
CA MET A 178 16.83 9.42 15.39
C MET A 178 16.82 9.64 16.91
N ASN A 179 17.83 9.13 17.61
CA ASN A 179 18.02 9.35 19.05
C ASN A 179 18.20 10.84 19.38
N GLY A 180 19.06 11.54 18.62
CA GLY A 180 19.26 12.98 18.79
C GLY A 180 17.99 13.79 18.54
N LEU A 181 17.13 13.36 17.61
CA LEU A 181 15.82 13.97 17.39
C LEU A 181 14.91 13.82 18.61
N MET A 182 14.86 12.64 19.23
CA MET A 182 14.09 12.40 20.46
C MET A 182 14.60 13.25 21.62
N THR A 183 15.93 13.32 21.83
CA THR A 183 16.53 14.15 22.89
C THR A 183 16.17 15.62 22.73
N ARG A 184 16.29 16.18 21.52
CA ARG A 184 15.92 17.59 21.25
C ARG A 184 14.42 17.83 21.45
N SER A 185 13.57 16.86 21.14
CA SER A 185 12.13 16.97 21.41
C SER A 185 11.86 17.11 22.91
N MET A 186 12.48 16.27 23.73
CA MET A 186 12.34 16.31 25.20
C MET A 186 12.86 17.60 25.81
N GLN A 187 13.93 18.18 25.25
CA GLN A 187 14.46 19.47 25.70
C GLN A 187 13.51 20.64 25.47
N ARG A 188 12.59 20.57 24.50
CA ARG A 188 11.62 21.63 24.22
C ARG A 188 10.35 21.54 25.06
N VAL A 189 10.09 20.40 25.72
CA VAL A 189 8.88 20.18 26.52
C VAL A 189 8.65 21.28 27.57
N PRO A 190 9.66 21.70 28.36
CA PRO A 190 9.45 22.74 29.36
C PRO A 190 8.99 24.08 28.76
N ASP A 191 9.59 24.52 27.66
CA ASP A 191 9.25 25.78 26.99
C ASP A 191 7.83 25.73 26.39
N GLU A 192 7.46 24.60 25.78
CA GLU A 192 6.12 24.41 25.23
C GLU A 192 5.05 24.34 26.34
N LEU A 193 5.36 23.74 27.49
CA LEU A 193 4.49 23.75 28.67
C LEU A 193 4.31 25.18 29.24
N ALA A 194 5.38 25.99 29.24
CA ALA A 194 5.31 27.37 29.68
C ALA A 194 4.41 28.22 28.75
N LYS A 195 4.54 28.04 27.43
CA LYS A 195 3.66 28.69 26.45
C LYS A 195 2.20 28.27 26.64
N LEU A 196 1.94 26.97 26.76
CA LEU A 196 0.59 26.44 27.01
C LEU A 196 -0.04 27.07 28.26
N LYS A 197 0.71 27.18 29.36
CA LYS A 197 0.24 27.82 30.59
C LYS A 197 -0.15 29.29 30.35
N ALA A 198 0.70 30.05 29.67
CA ALA A 198 0.45 31.46 29.38
C ALA A 198 -0.80 31.66 28.50
N GLU A 199 -1.02 30.79 27.51
CA GLU A 199 -2.21 30.80 26.67
C GLU A 199 -3.50 30.54 27.47
N ILE A 200 -3.48 29.58 28.40
CA ILE A 200 -4.61 29.29 29.29
C ILE A 200 -4.92 30.50 30.20
N GLU A 201 -3.90 31.11 30.80
CA GLU A 201 -4.09 32.30 31.65
C GLU A 201 -4.65 33.50 30.87
N ALA A 202 -4.28 33.65 29.60
CA ALA A 202 -4.80 34.70 28.73
C ALA A 202 -6.31 34.51 28.41
N LEU A 203 -6.76 33.27 28.26
CA LEU A 203 -8.19 32.96 28.06
C LEU A 203 -9.01 33.28 29.30
N ASP A 204 -8.53 32.93 30.50
CA ASP A 204 -9.22 33.23 31.77
C ASP A 204 -9.36 34.74 32.03
N LYS A 205 -8.37 35.54 31.62
CA LYS A 205 -8.47 37.01 31.70
C LYS A 205 -9.46 37.59 30.70
N LYS A 206 -9.59 36.99 29.51
CA LYS A 206 -10.48 37.47 28.45
C LYS A 206 -11.96 37.15 28.72
N GLY A 207 -12.27 36.12 29.49
CA GLY A 207 -13.63 35.76 29.91
C GLY A 207 -14.18 36.54 31.12
N ARG A 208 -13.36 37.41 31.73
CA ARG A 208 -13.73 38.22 32.92
C ARG A 208 -14.03 39.70 32.60
N HIS A 209 -14.16 40.03 31.32
CA HIS A 209 -14.65 41.32 30.80
C HIS A 209 -15.92 41.09 29.99
#